data_AF-A0A7C4E479-F1
#
_entry.id   AF-A0A7C4E479-F1
#
_cell.length_a   1.000
_cell.length_b   1.000
_cell.length_c   1.000
_cell.angle_alpha   90.00
_cell.angle_beta   90.00
_cell.angle_gamma   90.00
#
_symmetry.space_group_name_H-M   'P 1'
#
loop_
_entity.id
_entity.type
_entity.pdbx_description
1 polymer ?
#
loop_
_entity_poly.entity_id
_entity_poly.type
_entity_poly.pdbx_seq_one_letter_code
_entity_poly.pdbx_strand_id
1 'polypeptide(L)'
;MEDNLNLISEKSRGIMQDIEVLRTLIQQEEAIKRDLRKSYQEYISGEISKKMYDELVNAYTQEISQLRSRIANLLYRIIDSSRKIYESAYSEIKKISESLE
;
A
#
# COMPACT_ATOMS: atom_id res chain seq x y z
N MET A 1 16.80 6.43 25.81
CA MET A 1 16.68 5.00 25.49
C MET A 1 15.26 4.48 25.50
N GLU A 2 14.55 4.47 26.65
CA GLU A 2 13.22 3.86 26.75
C GLU A 2 12.17 4.49 25.79
N ASP A 3 12.13 5.82 25.69
CA ASP A 3 11.22 6.52 24.77
C ASP A 3 11.48 6.20 23.28
N ASN A 4 12.75 6.08 22.89
CA ASN A 4 13.12 5.76 21.51
C ASN A 4 12.83 4.29 21.18
N LEU A 5 13.03 3.37 22.13
CA LEU A 5 12.64 1.97 21.95
C LEU A 5 11.11 1.81 21.85
N ASN A 6 10.35 2.56 22.65
CA ASN A 6 8.90 2.60 22.57
C ASN A 6 8.43 3.12 21.20
N LEU A 7 9.02 4.21 20.72
CA LEU A 7 8.71 4.76 19.39
C LEU A 7 9.03 3.75 18.28
N ILE A 8 10.20 3.10 18.34
CA ILE A 8 10.57 2.06 17.38
C ILE A 8 9.56 0.92 17.39
N SER A 9 9.14 0.46 18.57
CA SER A 9 8.15 -0.62 18.71
C SER A 9 6.79 -0.21 18.13
N GLU A 10 6.29 0.97 18.45
CA GLU A 10 5.00 1.49 17.95
C GLU A 10 4.99 1.62 16.43
N LYS A 11 6.02 2.25 15.86
CA LYS A 11 6.13 2.42 14.40
C LYS A 11 6.31 1.10 13.68
N SER A 12 7.03 0.14 14.27
CA SER A 12 7.16 -1.20 13.69
C SER A 12 5.81 -1.93 13.61
N ARG A 13 4.97 -1.85 14.65
CA ARG A 13 3.61 -2.39 14.63
C ARG A 13 2.74 -1.71 13.58
N GLY A 14 2.82 -0.39 13.47
CA GLY A 14 2.10 0.38 12.45
C GLY A 14 2.49 -0.03 11.02
N ILE A 15 3.79 -0.21 10.76
CA ILE A 15 4.28 -0.71 9.46
C ILE A 15 3.74 -2.10 9.15
N MET A 16 3.73 -3.02 10.13
CA MET A 16 3.19 -4.36 9.92
C MET A 16 1.71 -4.32 9.50
N GLN A 17 0.90 -3.53 10.19
CA GLN A 17 -0.52 -3.34 9.85
C GLN A 17 -0.69 -2.73 8.46
N ASP A 18 0.09 -1.70 8.12
CA ASP A 18 0.02 -1.07 6.81
C ASP A 18 0.44 -2.03 5.67
N ILE A 19 1.40 -2.94 5.92
CA ILE A 19 1.80 -4.00 4.98
C ILE A 19 0.66 -5.01 4.76
N GLU A 20 -0.05 -5.40 5.81
CA GLU A 20 -1.21 -6.30 5.69
C GLU A 20 -2.30 -5.68 4.82
N VAL A 21 -2.64 -4.41 5.06
CA VAL A 21 -3.61 -3.67 4.24
C VAL A 21 -3.12 -3.55 2.80
N LEU A 22 -1.84 -3.24 2.59
CA LEU A 22 -1.23 -3.14 1.26
C LEU A 22 -1.39 -4.45 0.47
N ARG A 23 -1.17 -5.61 1.10
CA ARG A 23 -1.37 -6.92 0.45
C ARG A 23 -2.82 -7.11 0.01
N THR A 24 -3.79 -6.74 0.84
CA THR A 24 -5.22 -6.81 0.48
C THR A 24 -5.55 -5.90 -0.70
N LEU A 25 -5.04 -4.66 -0.74
CA LEU A 25 -5.30 -3.75 -1.86
C LEU A 25 -4.70 -4.26 -3.18
N ILE A 26 -3.50 -4.85 -3.13
CA ILE A 26 -2.88 -5.48 -4.31
C ILE A 26 -3.74 -6.64 -4.81
N GLN A 27 -4.26 -7.48 -3.91
CA GLN A 27 -5.16 -8.58 -4.28
C GLN A 27 -6.47 -8.08 -4.89
N GLN A 28 -7.01 -6.95 -4.42
CA GLN A 28 -8.19 -6.30 -5.00
C GLN A 28 -7.91 -5.77 -6.42
N GLU A 29 -6.77 -5.10 -6.64
CA GLU A 29 -6.39 -4.64 -7.99
C GLU A 29 -6.25 -5.83 -8.96
N GLU A 30 -5.65 -6.94 -8.52
CA GLU A 30 -5.54 -8.15 -9.33
C GLU A 30 -6.89 -8.82 -9.60
N ALA A 31 -7.86 -8.72 -8.69
CA ALA A 31 -9.22 -9.20 -8.93
C ALA A 31 -9.90 -8.38 -10.04
N ILE A 32 -9.84 -7.06 -9.95
CA ILE A 32 -10.41 -6.17 -10.97
C ILE A 32 -9.78 -6.44 -12.35
N LYS A 33 -8.47 -6.66 -12.42
CA LYS A 33 -7.80 -7.01 -13.70
C LYS A 33 -8.33 -8.33 -14.29
N ARG A 34 -8.65 -9.33 -13.45
CA ARG A 34 -9.26 -10.58 -13.92
C ARG A 34 -10.67 -10.34 -14.41
N ASP A 35 -11.46 -9.55 -13.69
CA ASP A 35 -12.84 -9.23 -14.07
C ASP A 35 -12.88 -8.45 -15.38
N LEU A 36 -12.01 -7.45 -15.56
CA LEU A 36 -11.86 -6.71 -16.81
C LEU A 36 -11.52 -7.62 -17.99
N ARG A 37 -10.65 -8.62 -17.77
CA ARG A 37 -10.33 -9.63 -18.79
C ARG A 37 -11.55 -10.48 -19.14
N LYS A 38 -12.38 -10.83 -18.17
CA LYS A 38 -13.64 -11.56 -18.39
C LYS A 38 -14.64 -10.70 -19.17
N SER A 39 -14.83 -9.44 -18.80
CA SER A 39 -15.70 -8.51 -19.55
C SER A 39 -15.25 -8.33 -20.99
N TYR A 40 -13.94 -8.31 -21.25
CA TYR A 40 -13.42 -8.31 -22.62
C TYR A 40 -13.79 -9.60 -23.39
N GLN A 41 -13.73 -10.77 -22.73
CA GLN A 41 -14.15 -12.04 -23.33
C GLN A 41 -15.64 -12.05 -23.66
N GLU A 42 -16.48 -11.56 -22.75
CA GLU A 42 -17.94 -11.43 -22.94
C GLU A 42 -18.27 -10.45 -24.08
N TYR A 43 -17.46 -9.40 -24.26
CA TYR A 43 -17.63 -8.47 -25.37
C TYR A 43 -17.30 -9.11 -26.72
N ILE A 44 -16.17 -9.82 -26.84
CA ILE A 44 -15.78 -10.46 -28.11
C ILE A 44 -16.67 -11.66 -28.45
N SER A 45 -17.28 -12.34 -27.46
CA SER A 45 -18.26 -13.40 -27.69
C SER A 45 -19.65 -12.86 -28.06
N GLY A 46 -19.87 -11.55 -27.91
CA GLY A 46 -21.14 -10.89 -28.18
C GLY A 46 -22.18 -11.02 -27.06
N GLU A 47 -21.78 -11.52 -25.88
CA GLU A 47 -22.65 -11.62 -24.70
C GLU A 47 -23.00 -10.24 -24.12
N ILE A 48 -22.10 -9.26 -24.25
CA ILE A 48 -22.35 -7.87 -23.88
C ILE A 48 -22.16 -6.91 -25.05
N SER A 49 -22.94 -5.83 -25.05
CA SER A 49 -22.81 -4.77 -26.05
C SER A 49 -21.51 -3.97 -25.87
N LYS A 50 -21.03 -3.34 -26.95
CA LYS A 50 -19.92 -2.38 -26.88
C LYS A 50 -20.15 -1.28 -25.83
N LYS A 51 -21.36 -0.74 -25.76
CA LYS A 51 -21.71 0.30 -24.78
C LYS A 51 -21.53 -0.20 -23.34
N MET A 52 -22.03 -1.40 -23.05
CA MET A 52 -21.87 -2.02 -21.73
C MET A 52 -20.39 -2.27 -21.39
N TYR A 53 -19.62 -2.78 -22.37
CA TYR A 53 -18.18 -2.98 -22.21
C TYR A 53 -17.46 -1.66 -21.89
N ASP A 54 -17.74 -0.60 -22.64
CA ASP A 54 -17.13 0.72 -22.42
C ASP A 54 -17.48 1.29 -21.02
N GLU A 55 -18.71 1.10 -20.55
CA GLU A 55 -19.15 1.49 -19.19
C GLU A 55 -18.40 0.70 -18.10
N LEU A 56 -18.24 -0.62 -18.27
CA LEU A 56 -17.48 -1.46 -17.34
C LEU A 56 -15.99 -1.08 -17.30
N VAL A 57 -15.37 -0.85 -18.47
CA VAL A 57 -13.96 -0.41 -18.56
C VAL A 57 -13.77 0.91 -17.81
N ASN A 58 -14.68 1.87 -17.98
CA ASN A 58 -14.62 3.15 -17.29
C ASN A 58 -14.76 2.99 -15.77
N ALA A 59 -15.72 2.18 -15.30
CA ALA A 59 -15.91 1.91 -13.88
C ALA A 59 -14.68 1.25 -13.24
N TYR A 60 -14.15 0.19 -13.85
CA TYR A 60 -12.95 -0.50 -13.35
C TYR A 60 -11.70 0.38 -13.38
N THR A 61 -11.56 1.24 -14.39
CA THR A 61 -10.45 2.21 -14.45
C THR A 61 -10.49 3.19 -13.28
N GLN A 62 -11.68 3.69 -12.93
CA GLN A 62 -11.86 4.56 -11.78
C GLN A 62 -11.54 3.83 -10.47
N GLU A 63 -12.01 2.59 -10.31
CA GLU A 63 -11.75 1.78 -9.12
C GLU A 63 -10.25 1.48 -8.94
N ILE A 64 -9.54 1.08 -10.01
CA ILE A 64 -8.09 0.89 -10.00
C ILE A 64 -7.38 2.20 -9.61
N SER A 65 -7.81 3.33 -10.15
CA SER A 65 -7.23 4.63 -9.79
C SER A 65 -7.38 4.94 -8.30
N GLN A 66 -8.54 4.64 -7.71
CA GLN A 66 -8.79 4.82 -6.27
C GLN A 66 -7.93 3.86 -5.43
N LEU A 67 -7.83 2.60 -5.82
CA LEU A 67 -6.96 1.63 -5.14
C LEU A 67 -5.50 2.06 -5.17
N ARG A 68 -5.00 2.52 -6.32
CA ARG A 68 -3.62 3.00 -6.46
C ARG A 68 -3.34 4.23 -5.60
N SER A 69 -4.29 5.15 -5.49
CA SER A 69 -4.17 6.29 -4.57
C SER A 69 -4.04 5.82 -3.12
N ARG A 70 -4.85 4.85 -2.69
CA ARG A 70 -4.77 4.26 -1.34
C ARG A 70 -3.44 3.53 -1.11
N ILE A 71 -2.97 2.78 -2.09
CA ILE A 71 -1.66 2.10 -2.07
C ILE A 71 -0.53 3.12 -1.90
N ALA A 72 -0.53 4.21 -2.70
CA ALA A 72 0.48 5.26 -2.61
C ALA A 72 0.52 5.91 -1.21
N ASN A 73 -0.64 6.18 -0.61
CA ASN A 73 -0.73 6.73 0.74
C ASN A 73 -0.17 5.76 1.80
N LEU A 74 -0.41 4.46 1.68
CA LEU A 74 0.16 3.46 2.58
C LEU A 74 1.68 3.37 2.43
N LEU A 75 2.18 3.35 1.19
CA LEU A 75 3.61 3.33 0.94
C LEU A 75 4.31 4.55 1.55
N TYR A 76 3.70 5.74 1.42
CA TYR A 76 4.20 6.96 2.06
C TYR A 76 4.27 6.81 3.59
N ARG A 77 3.19 6.30 4.21
CA ARG A 77 3.15 6.08 5.68
C ARG A 77 4.20 5.10 6.16
N ILE A 78 4.41 4.01 5.42
CA ILE A 78 5.45 3.02 5.70
C ILE A 78 6.83 3.69 5.64
N ILE A 79 7.13 4.43 4.57
CA ILE A 79 8.41 5.12 4.38
C ILE A 79 8.67 6.14 5.51
N ASP A 80 7.69 6.98 5.86
CA ASP A 80 7.85 7.95 6.96
C ASP A 80 8.05 7.26 8.32
N SER A 81 7.34 6.17 8.57
CA SER A 81 7.52 5.38 9.80
C SER A 81 8.89 4.71 9.87
N SER A 82 9.37 4.16 8.75
CA SER A 82 10.72 3.58 8.64
C SER A 82 11.81 4.63 8.87
N ARG A 83 11.63 5.85 8.33
CA ARG A 83 12.55 6.97 8.56
C ARG A 83 12.63 7.31 10.06
N LYS A 84 11.49 7.44 10.75
CA LYS A 84 11.44 7.73 12.19
C LYS A 84 12.12 6.64 13.02
N ILE A 85 11.92 5.37 12.68
CA ILE A 85 12.63 4.25 13.31
C ILE A 85 14.14 4.42 13.17
N TYR A 86 14.61 4.70 11.95
CA TYR A 86 16.03 4.90 11.67
C TYR A 86 16.61 6.08 12.45
N GLU A 87 15.93 7.23 12.44
CA GLU A 87 16.35 8.44 13.17
C GLU A 87 16.46 8.19 14.68
N SER A 88 15.47 7.52 15.27
CA SER A 88 15.49 7.16 16.69
C SER A 88 16.58 6.15 17.05
N ALA A 89 16.78 5.12 16.22
CA ALA A 89 17.84 4.14 16.44
C ALA A 89 19.23 4.79 16.34
N TYR A 90 19.44 5.62 15.31
CA TYR A 90 20.68 6.36 15.12
C TYR A 90 20.98 7.31 16.29
N SER A 91 19.96 8.02 16.78
CA SER A 91 20.12 8.92 17.95
C SER A 91 20.62 8.18 19.19
N GLU A 92 20.08 6.98 19.47
CA GLU A 92 20.52 6.19 20.62
C GLU A 92 21.93 5.64 20.44
N ILE A 93 22.28 5.13 19.26
CA ILE A 93 23.64 4.67 18.95
C ILE A 93 24.65 5.81 19.13
N LYS A 94 24.32 7.01 18.64
CA LYS A 94 25.18 8.19 18.77
C LYS A 94 25.42 8.55 20.23
N LYS A 95 24.38 8.60 21.07
CA LYS A 95 24.52 8.87 22.52
C LYS A 95 25.43 7.86 23.22
N ILE A 96 25.31 6.58 22.87
CA ILE A 96 26.16 5.51 23.43
C ILE A 96 27.61 5.74 23.00
N SER A 97 27.85 6.02 21.72
CA SER A 97 29.20 6.29 21.20
C SER A 97 29.86 7.48 21.91
N GLU A 98 29.14 8.58 22.07
CA GLU A 98 29.65 9.80 22.74
C GLU A 98 29.90 9.60 24.22
N SER A 99 29.25 8.61 24.87
CA SER A 99 29.48 8.29 26.29
C SER A 99 30.70 7.39 26.54
N LEU A 100 31.29 6.84 25.49
CA LEU A 100 32.46 5.96 25.54
C LEU A 100 33.78 6.70 25.23
N GLU A 101 33.69 7.95 24.78
CA GLU A 101 34.80 8.90 24.58
C GLU A 101 35.07 9.72 25.85
#